data_AF-A9GGC8-F1
#
_entry.id   AF-A9GGC8-F1
#
_cell.length_a   1.000
_cell.length_b   1.000
_cell.length_c   1.000
_cell.angle_alpha   90.00
_cell.angle_beta   90.00
_cell.angle_gamma   90.00
#
_symmetry.space_group_name_H-M   'P 1'
#
loop_
_entity.id
_entity.type
_entity.pdbx_description
1 polymer ?
#
loop_
_entity_poly.entity_id
_entity_poly.type
_entity_poly.pdbx_seq_one_letter_code
_entity_poly.pdbx_strand_id
1 'polypeptide(L)'
;MVDDPHSLARRHHHGAEHGVHEARGPGPARVDRRRKAMAKVSPVYSNNPNSKKVYHNNDKCTEINNIERENLRNGTDNRPLCEHCARLNAQGK
;
A
#
# COMPACT_ATOMS: atom_id res chain seq x y z
N MET A 1 -12.33 68.95 -24.74
CA MET A 1 -13.00 68.28 -25.88
C MET A 1 -11.96 68.13 -26.98
N VAL A 2 -11.21 67.03 -26.97
CA VAL A 2 -10.54 66.55 -28.18
C VAL A 2 -10.73 65.03 -28.20
N ASP A 3 -11.65 64.63 -29.07
CA ASP A 3 -12.00 63.27 -29.46
C ASP A 3 -10.84 62.56 -30.18
N ASP A 4 -10.72 61.27 -29.88
CA ASP A 4 -10.50 60.12 -30.77
C ASP A 4 -9.53 60.23 -31.97
N PRO A 5 -8.64 59.23 -32.13
CA PRO A 5 -8.73 58.49 -33.38
C PRO A 5 -8.62 56.96 -33.23
N HIS A 6 -9.70 56.32 -33.67
CA HIS A 6 -9.83 54.94 -34.14
C HIS A 6 -8.87 54.61 -35.30
N SER A 7 -8.75 53.30 -35.59
CA SER A 7 -8.38 52.70 -36.89
C SER A 7 -6.89 52.46 -37.18
N LEU A 8 -6.35 51.26 -36.89
CA LEU A 8 -6.40 50.12 -37.84
C LEU A 8 -5.52 48.95 -37.38
N ALA A 9 -6.08 47.77 -37.59
CA ALA A 9 -5.61 46.48 -37.15
C ALA A 9 -4.37 45.95 -37.89
N ARG A 10 -3.86 44.85 -37.32
CA ARG A 10 -3.11 43.73 -37.90
C ARG A 10 -1.58 43.79 -37.76
N ARG A 11 -1.08 42.93 -36.87
CA ARG A 11 -0.27 41.77 -37.26
C ARG A 11 -0.22 40.73 -36.13
N HIS A 12 -0.64 39.50 -36.47
CA HIS A 12 -0.40 38.27 -35.73
C HIS A 12 1.09 37.90 -35.76
N HIS A 13 1.59 37.20 -34.73
CA HIS A 13 2.50 36.03 -34.75
C HIS A 13 2.84 35.72 -33.26
N HIS A 14 2.23 34.70 -32.66
CA HIS A 14 2.73 33.31 -32.48
C HIS A 14 3.80 33.13 -31.38
N GLY A 15 3.47 32.29 -30.38
CA GLY A 15 4.33 31.77 -29.31
C GLY A 15 3.59 31.85 -27.96
N ALA A 16 2.82 30.84 -27.53
CA ALA A 16 3.29 29.64 -26.81
C ALA A 16 4.24 30.06 -25.67
N GLU A 17 3.95 29.87 -24.38
CA GLU A 17 3.34 28.73 -23.73
C GLU A 17 3.03 29.04 -22.25
N HIS A 18 1.97 28.41 -21.75
CA HIS A 18 1.62 28.35 -20.33
C HIS A 18 2.67 27.53 -19.56
N GLY A 19 3.11 28.04 -18.41
CA GLY A 19 4.03 27.36 -17.51
C GLY A 19 3.75 27.71 -16.06
N VAL A 20 2.54 27.39 -15.63
CA VAL A 20 2.06 27.41 -14.26
C VAL A 20 2.79 26.37 -13.39
N HIS A 21 3.06 26.75 -12.13
CA HIS A 21 3.16 25.88 -10.94
C HIS A 21 4.48 25.08 -10.79
N GLU A 22 5.01 24.75 -9.62
CA GLU A 22 4.62 24.88 -8.22
C GLU A 22 5.89 24.63 -7.38
N ALA A 23 5.92 25.19 -6.18
CA ALA A 23 6.93 24.89 -5.17
C ALA A 23 7.03 23.38 -4.91
N ARG A 24 8.24 22.81 -4.97
CA ARG A 24 8.52 21.49 -4.38
C ARG A 24 9.47 21.66 -3.21
N GLY A 25 8.87 21.97 -2.07
CA GLY A 25 9.42 21.67 -0.76
C GLY A 25 9.63 20.16 -0.56
N PRO A 26 10.17 19.76 0.61
CA PRO A 26 10.86 18.50 0.80
C PRO A 26 9.89 17.31 0.75
N GLY A 27 10.19 16.34 -0.13
CA GLY A 27 9.52 15.05 -0.14
C GLY A 27 9.78 14.30 1.18
N PRO A 28 8.76 13.61 1.73
CA PRO A 28 8.84 13.06 3.08
C PRO A 28 9.90 11.97 3.14
N ALA A 29 10.65 12.00 4.25
CA ALA A 29 11.42 10.88 4.76
C ALA A 29 10.62 9.60 4.54
N ARG A 30 11.16 8.69 3.73
CA ARG A 30 10.77 7.28 3.77
C ARG A 30 11.25 6.76 5.12
N VAL A 31 10.50 7.10 6.16
CA VAL A 31 10.44 6.29 7.37
C VAL A 31 9.75 5.01 6.94
N ASP A 32 10.53 4.14 6.29
CA ASP A 32 10.38 2.71 6.41
C ASP A 32 10.58 2.38 7.90
N ARG A 33 9.58 2.78 8.72
CA ARG A 33 9.21 2.07 9.94
C ARG A 33 8.82 0.69 9.44
N ARG A 34 9.83 -0.13 9.18
CA ARG A 34 9.81 -1.57 9.35
C ARG A 34 9.25 -1.77 10.74
N ARG A 35 7.92 -1.79 10.85
CA ARG A 35 7.19 -2.29 12.00
C ARG A 35 7.72 -3.69 12.15
N LYS A 36 8.66 -3.83 13.08
CA LYS A 36 9.24 -5.04 13.64
C LYS A 36 8.46 -6.24 13.11
N ALA A 37 8.88 -6.77 11.97
CA ALA A 37 8.18 -7.87 11.34
C ALA A 37 8.45 -9.06 12.24
N MET A 38 7.57 -9.31 13.21
CA MET A 38 7.53 -10.55 13.96
C MET A 38 6.92 -11.63 13.07
N ALA A 39 7.37 -11.68 11.81
CA ALA A 39 7.11 -12.80 10.93
C ALA A 39 8.07 -13.89 11.39
N LYS A 40 7.65 -14.71 12.36
CA LYS A 40 8.45 -15.87 12.74
C LYS A 40 8.43 -16.94 11.68
N VAL A 41 7.43 -16.90 10.81
CA VAL A 41 7.39 -17.69 9.58
C VAL A 41 6.86 -16.82 8.45
N SER A 42 7.20 -17.19 7.23
CA SER A 42 6.53 -16.68 6.04
C SER A 42 5.02 -16.86 6.17
N PRO A 43 4.19 -15.92 5.68
CA PRO A 43 2.75 -16.09 5.69
C PRO A 43 2.35 -17.41 5.03
N VAL A 44 1.47 -18.15 5.68
CA VAL A 44 0.89 -19.40 5.16
C VAL A 44 -0.60 -19.48 5.47
N TYR A 45 -1.35 -20.25 4.70
CA TYR A 45 -2.77 -20.51 4.93
C TYR A 45 -3.10 -21.97 4.64
N SER A 46 -4.26 -22.43 5.13
CA SER A 46 -4.79 -23.74 4.77
C SER A 46 -5.68 -23.65 3.53
N ASN A 47 -5.37 -24.48 2.52
CA ASN A 47 -6.19 -24.63 1.32
C ASN A 47 -7.40 -25.54 1.54
N ASN A 48 -7.49 -26.22 2.69
CA ASN A 48 -8.60 -27.11 2.97
C ASN A 48 -9.93 -26.31 2.97
N PRO A 49 -10.94 -26.71 2.17
CA PRO A 49 -12.22 -26.02 2.10
C PRO A 49 -12.96 -25.98 3.45
N ASN A 50 -12.73 -26.96 4.31
CA ASN A 50 -13.35 -27.08 5.65
C ASN A 50 -12.61 -26.31 6.74
N SER A 51 -11.45 -25.71 6.42
CA SER A 51 -10.67 -24.92 7.38
C SER A 51 -11.09 -23.46 7.39
N LYS A 52 -10.79 -22.76 8.49
CA LYS A 52 -10.99 -21.31 8.60
C LYS A 52 -10.20 -20.60 7.49
N LYS A 53 -10.83 -19.65 6.81
CA LYS A 53 -10.22 -18.81 5.78
C LYS A 53 -9.35 -17.72 6.41
N VAL A 54 -8.28 -18.12 7.08
CA VAL A 54 -7.30 -17.23 7.71
C VAL A 54 -5.89 -17.56 7.24
N TYR A 55 -4.96 -16.62 7.38
CA TYR A 55 -3.53 -16.88 7.25
C TYR A 55 -2.82 -16.82 8.61
N HIS A 56 -1.69 -17.52 8.69
CA HIS A 56 -0.82 -17.62 9.84
C HIS A 56 0.56 -17.06 9.47
N ASN A 57 1.18 -16.32 10.40
CA ASN A 57 2.52 -15.76 10.23
C ASN A 57 3.41 -15.95 11.48
N ASN A 58 2.95 -16.77 12.43
CA ASN A 58 3.59 -16.99 13.71
C ASN A 58 3.72 -18.50 13.96
N ASP A 59 4.94 -18.99 14.14
CA ASP A 59 5.29 -20.41 14.37
C ASP A 59 4.68 -20.99 15.65
N LYS A 60 4.44 -20.13 16.66
CA LYS A 60 3.87 -20.54 17.95
C LYS A 60 2.35 -20.73 17.87
N CYS A 61 1.73 -20.45 16.73
CA CYS A 61 0.31 -20.66 16.56
C CYS A 61 0.01 -22.15 16.46
N THR A 62 -0.67 -22.73 17.45
CA THR A 62 -1.02 -24.16 17.42
C THR A 62 -1.89 -24.55 16.22
N GLU A 63 -2.65 -23.61 15.65
CA GLU A 63 -3.46 -23.84 14.46
C GLU A 63 -2.60 -24.10 13.22
N ILE A 64 -1.41 -23.49 13.09
CA ILE A 64 -0.50 -23.74 11.95
C ILE A 64 0.02 -25.19 11.97
N ASN A 65 0.24 -25.73 13.17
CA ASN A 65 0.79 -27.07 13.39
C ASN A 65 -0.25 -28.17 13.09
N ASN A 66 -1.53 -27.81 13.00
CA ASN A 66 -2.62 -28.73 12.69
C ASN A 66 -3.03 -28.69 11.20
N ILE A 67 -2.34 -27.91 10.36
CA ILE A 67 -2.57 -27.89 8.92
C ILE A 67 -1.79 -29.04 8.28
N GLU A 68 -2.50 -29.96 7.64
CA GLU A 68 -1.90 -31.02 6.82
C GLU A 68 -0.96 -30.41 5.77
N ARG A 69 0.23 -30.99 5.58
CA ARG A 69 1.26 -30.43 4.68
C ARG A 69 0.75 -30.28 3.25
N GLU A 70 -0.13 -31.17 2.83
CA GLU A 70 -0.83 -31.22 1.55
C GLU A 70 -1.71 -29.98 1.35
N ASN A 71 -2.26 -29.45 2.43
CA ASN A 71 -3.15 -28.28 2.47
C ASN A 71 -2.42 -26.98 2.82
N LEU A 72 -1.18 -27.03 3.33
CA LEU A 72 -0.38 -25.85 3.65
C LEU A 72 0.04 -25.13 2.36
N ARG A 73 -0.26 -23.83 2.27
CA ARG A 73 0.13 -22.98 1.15
C ARG A 73 0.80 -21.72 1.65
N ASN A 74 1.84 -21.28 0.94
CA ASN A 74 2.52 -20.02 1.23
C ASN A 74 1.71 -18.83 0.67
N GLY A 75 1.77 -17.71 1.39
CA GLY A 75 1.04 -16.49 1.08
C GLY A 75 -0.09 -16.21 2.07
N THR A 76 -0.84 -15.14 1.80
CA THR A 76 -2.00 -14.75 2.60
C THR A 76 -3.32 -15.07 1.91
N ASP A 77 -3.32 -15.23 0.57
CA ASP A 77 -4.53 -15.41 -0.25
C ASP A 77 -5.61 -14.35 0.02
N ASN A 78 -5.18 -13.12 0.36
CA ASN A 78 -6.04 -12.02 0.84
C ASN A 78 -6.94 -12.37 2.03
N ARG A 79 -6.59 -13.41 2.79
CA ARG A 79 -7.32 -13.85 3.97
C ARG A 79 -7.00 -12.94 5.15
N PRO A 80 -7.91 -12.81 6.13
CA PRO A 80 -7.62 -12.16 7.40
C PRO A 80 -6.56 -12.94 8.20
N LEU A 81 -5.85 -12.22 9.07
CA LEU A 81 -4.90 -12.84 9.99
C LEU A 81 -5.65 -13.69 11.02
N CYS A 82 -5.14 -14.88 11.30
CA CYS A 82 -5.62 -15.72 12.40
C CYS A 82 -5.60 -14.94 13.73
N GLU A 83 -6.70 -14.99 14.49
CA GLU A 83 -6.80 -14.30 15.77
C GLU A 83 -5.71 -14.72 16.77
N HIS A 84 -5.34 -16.00 16.77
CA HIS A 84 -4.28 -16.49 17.64
C HIS A 84 -2.92 -15.91 17.23
N CYS A 85 -2.60 -15.88 15.93
CA CYS A 85 -1.41 -15.20 15.44
C CYS A 85 -1.42 -13.71 15.80
N ALA A 86 -2.57 -13.02 15.68
CA ALA A 86 -2.70 -11.62 16.06
C ALA A 86 -2.37 -11.40 17.55
N ARG A 87 -2.90 -12.24 18.45
CA ARG A 87 -2.61 -12.18 19.89
C ARG A 87 -1.14 -12.47 20.20
N LEU A 88 -0.54 -13.48 19.55
CA LEU A 88 0.87 -13.83 19.74
C LEU A 88 1.80 -12.70 19.27
N ASN A 89 1.49 -12.10 18.11
CA ASN A 89 2.22 -10.95 17.58
C ASN A 89 2.12 -9.74 18.52
N ALA A 90 0.94 -9.48 19.09
CA ALA A 90 0.75 -8.41 20.09
C ALA A 90 1.55 -8.65 21.39
N GLN A 91 1.74 -9.92 21.77
CA GLN A 91 2.56 -10.31 22.93
C GLN A 91 4.06 -10.34 22.62
N GLY A 92 4.48 -10.05 21.37
CA GLY A 92 5.86 -10.16 20.93
C GLY A 92 6.41 -11.59 20.97
N LYS A 93 5.51 -12.57 21.02
CA LYS A 93 5.83 -13.98 21.20
C LYS A 93 6.06 -14.64 19.90
#